data_AF-A0A8B9JG15-F1
#
_entry.id   AF-A0A8B9JG15-F1
#
_cell.length_a   1.000
_cell.length_b   1.000
_cell.length_c   1.000
_cell.angle_alpha   90.00
_cell.angle_beta   90.00
_cell.angle_gamma   90.00
#
_symmetry.space_group_name_H-M   'P 1'
#
loop_
_entity.id
_entity.type
_entity.pdbx_description
1 polymer ?
#
loop_
_entity_poly.entity_id
_entity_poly.type
_entity_poly.pdbx_seq_one_letter_code
_entity_poly.pdbx_strand_id
1 'polypeptide(L)'
;ARKKPTFDRFNGMFPQKLICLSKINIVVYKPVNTFIALTGLEIWSDSDKIVVTAPAGETLDKFTTWRNDVLMKRQPHDNAHLITGIDFDGSTVGLAFIGTLCSGHSTGVIQDHSSNAIAVGATLSHEMGHNLGMNHDTSSCTCPDSSCIMAPALSYTIPKQFSSCSVSNLEQYLNSRNPNCLLNKPLQKSLLQPPVCGNGFLESGEQCDCGSVTECSNPCCNATTCRLTEGSQCADGACCRDCKIIDAYNMCRAKQDECDLPEYCTGDSNLCPEDVFGVNGLPCKSGSGYCFNGQCPKKEDQCIKMWGSGAVLGTEYCFNQNARGVYYAYCSRPTTEQYIGCQKQDVMCGKLFCEKGQDNPNYGRMVSFGTCRATFYSDRDNDFGQVDTGTKCGEDRVCSQNQCVTLEVAYRAINCSAKCRGHGVCNHKLECACEPGWLPPDCERQAGGGISRSTLWYKL
;
A
#
# COMPACT_ATOMS: atom_id res chain seq x y z
N ALA A 1 2.83 41.75 14.07
CA ALA A 1 2.73 40.91 12.86
C ALA A 1 4.12 40.40 12.49
N ARG A 2 4.50 39.19 12.95
CA ARG A 2 5.73 38.52 12.50
C ARG A 2 5.35 37.66 11.31
N LYS A 3 5.74 38.08 10.10
CA LYS A 3 5.62 37.28 8.88
C LYS A 3 6.50 36.04 9.05
N LYS A 4 5.94 34.84 8.83
CA LYS A 4 6.66 33.56 8.95
C LYS A 4 7.55 33.33 7.71
N PRO A 5 8.78 32.78 7.86
CA PRO A 5 9.74 32.62 6.75
C PRO A 5 9.36 31.55 5.73
N THR A 6 8.43 30.63 6.06
CA THR A 6 8.08 29.51 5.20
C THR A 6 7.22 29.87 4.00
N PHE A 7 6.68 31.09 3.89
CA PHE A 7 5.86 31.48 2.73
C PHE A 7 6.63 32.36 1.73
N ASP A 8 7.51 33.25 2.20
CA ASP A 8 8.18 34.24 1.34
C ASP A 8 9.23 33.62 0.37
N ARG A 9 9.63 32.35 0.56
CA ARG A 9 10.50 31.62 -0.39
C ARG A 9 9.75 30.92 -1.55
N PHE A 10 8.41 30.88 -1.52
CA PHE A 10 7.59 29.98 -2.36
C PHE A 10 6.71 30.70 -3.40
N ASN A 11 7.09 31.91 -3.83
CA ASN A 11 6.34 32.67 -4.85
C ASN A 11 6.15 31.89 -6.17
N GLY A 12 4.90 31.54 -6.48
CA GLY A 12 4.36 31.29 -7.84
C GLY A 12 4.81 30.03 -8.60
N MET A 13 5.99 29.46 -8.32
CA MET A 13 6.57 28.35 -9.09
C MET A 13 6.38 26.95 -8.47
N PHE A 14 5.74 26.84 -7.30
CA PHE A 14 5.65 25.58 -6.55
C PHE A 14 4.94 24.44 -7.31
N PRO A 15 3.78 24.65 -7.97
CA PRO A 15 3.15 23.61 -8.78
C PRO A 15 4.05 23.14 -9.92
N GLN A 16 4.77 24.06 -10.58
CA GLN A 16 5.70 23.74 -11.66
C GLN A 16 6.89 22.91 -11.15
N LYS A 17 7.41 23.25 -9.96
CA LYS A 17 8.49 22.50 -9.30
C LYS A 17 8.03 21.08 -8.95
N LEU A 18 6.82 20.92 -8.42
CA LEU A 18 6.23 19.61 -8.10
C LEU A 18 6.00 18.75 -9.35
N ILE A 19 5.56 19.34 -10.45
CA ILE A 19 5.46 18.66 -11.76
C ILE A 19 6.86 18.26 -12.28
N CYS A 20 7.89 19.04 -12.03
CA CYS A 20 9.26 18.63 -12.35
C CYS A 20 9.69 17.43 -11.49
N LEU A 21 9.36 17.41 -10.19
CA LEU A 21 9.67 16.30 -9.28
C LEU A 21 9.02 14.99 -9.75
N SER A 22 7.75 15.01 -10.17
CA SER A 22 7.09 13.81 -10.70
C SER A 22 7.81 13.27 -11.93
N LYS A 23 8.22 14.15 -12.87
CA LYS A 23 8.96 13.76 -14.07
C LYS A 23 10.31 13.11 -13.76
N ILE A 24 11.05 13.62 -12.77
CA ILE A 24 12.34 13.04 -12.37
C ILE A 24 12.15 11.63 -11.84
N ASN A 25 11.15 11.42 -11.00
CA ASN A 25 10.84 10.09 -10.46
C ASN A 25 10.47 9.11 -11.57
N ILE A 26 9.67 9.52 -12.56
CA ILE A 26 9.39 8.66 -13.73
C ILE A 26 10.69 8.24 -14.42
N VAL A 27 11.62 9.17 -14.65
CA VAL A 27 12.91 8.87 -15.30
C VAL A 27 13.78 7.92 -14.48
N VAL A 28 13.80 8.08 -13.16
CA VAL A 28 14.63 7.28 -12.24
C VAL A 28 14.09 5.86 -12.07
N TYR A 29 12.77 5.69 -11.98
CA TYR A 29 12.14 4.39 -11.67
C TYR A 29 11.80 3.54 -12.89
N LYS A 30 11.57 4.14 -14.06
CA LYS A 30 11.24 3.40 -15.28
C LYS A 30 12.28 2.34 -15.66
N PRO A 31 13.61 2.57 -15.56
CA PRO A 31 14.63 1.56 -15.85
C PRO A 31 14.56 0.31 -14.94
N VAL A 32 13.96 0.43 -13.74
CA VAL A 32 13.74 -0.68 -12.81
C VAL A 32 12.29 -1.17 -12.83
N ASN A 33 11.59 -0.97 -13.96
CA ASN A 33 10.22 -1.40 -14.22
C ASN A 33 9.21 -0.97 -13.13
N THR A 34 9.42 0.21 -12.55
CA THR A 34 8.54 0.81 -11.55
C THR A 34 8.03 2.13 -12.08
N PHE A 35 6.73 2.38 -11.95
CA PHE A 35 6.08 3.56 -12.51
C PHE A 35 5.52 4.42 -11.38
N ILE A 36 5.90 5.70 -11.35
CA ILE A 36 5.45 6.65 -10.33
C ILE A 36 4.40 7.57 -10.93
N ALA A 37 3.18 7.53 -10.40
CA ALA A 37 2.08 8.37 -10.81
C ALA A 37 1.69 9.36 -9.69
N LEU A 38 1.63 10.65 -10.03
CA LEU A 38 1.13 11.67 -9.11
C LEU A 38 -0.39 11.70 -9.12
N THR A 39 -1.01 11.06 -8.13
CA THR A 39 -2.47 10.93 -7.98
C THR A 39 -3.09 11.93 -7.01
N GLY A 40 -2.26 12.72 -6.31
CA GLY A 40 -2.72 13.68 -5.32
C GLY A 40 -1.65 14.72 -5.02
N LEU A 41 -2.08 15.97 -4.81
CA LEU A 41 -1.21 17.05 -4.38
C LEU A 41 -1.98 17.96 -3.42
N GLU A 42 -1.49 18.11 -2.19
CA GLU A 42 -2.03 19.04 -1.21
C GLU A 42 -0.97 20.07 -0.82
N ILE A 43 -1.36 21.36 -0.87
CA ILE A 43 -0.51 22.48 -0.47
C ILE A 43 -1.14 23.12 0.76
N TRP A 44 -0.42 23.10 1.89
CA TRP A 44 -0.83 23.71 3.15
C TRP A 44 -0.66 25.24 3.12
N SER A 45 -1.45 25.89 2.26
CA SER A 45 -1.37 27.33 1.98
C SER A 45 -1.90 28.21 3.12
N ASP A 46 -2.74 27.67 3.99
CA ASP A 46 -3.32 28.35 5.14
C ASP A 46 -2.45 28.17 6.40
N SER A 47 -2.13 26.92 6.74
CA SER A 47 -1.26 26.56 7.86
C SER A 47 -0.78 25.13 7.75
N ASP A 48 0.39 24.85 8.30
CA ASP A 48 0.88 23.48 8.46
C ASP A 48 -0.13 22.63 9.23
N LYS A 49 -0.39 21.40 8.77
CA LYS A 49 -1.33 20.47 9.42
C LYS A 49 -0.67 19.61 10.50
N ILE A 50 0.65 19.70 10.59
CA ILE A 50 1.48 19.13 11.66
C ILE A 50 2.52 20.16 12.09
N VAL A 51 3.12 19.98 13.27
CA VAL A 51 4.29 20.77 13.67
C VAL A 51 5.53 20.20 12.97
N VAL A 52 6.07 20.93 12.01
CA VAL A 52 7.30 20.58 11.28
C VAL A 52 8.51 21.08 12.08
N THR A 53 9.44 20.19 12.40
CA THR A 53 10.60 20.43 13.25
C THR A 53 11.92 20.06 12.54
N ALA A 54 13.05 20.61 13.00
CA ALA A 54 14.37 20.32 12.43
C ALA A 54 14.81 18.84 12.61
N PRO A 55 14.47 18.13 13.71
CA PRO A 55 14.64 16.69 13.74
C PRO A 55 13.73 16.00 12.71
N ALA A 56 14.33 15.46 11.63
CA ALA A 56 13.60 14.85 10.53
C ALA A 56 12.72 13.66 10.98
N GLY A 57 13.21 12.86 11.94
CA GLY A 57 12.45 11.73 12.51
C GLY A 57 11.16 12.17 13.21
N GLU A 58 11.20 13.25 14.00
CA GLU A 58 10.00 13.77 14.66
C GLU A 58 8.98 14.31 13.63
N THR A 59 9.45 14.97 12.57
CA THR A 59 8.59 15.41 11.46
C THR A 59 7.99 14.22 10.71
N LEU A 60 8.78 13.18 10.44
CA LEU A 60 8.33 11.97 9.74
C LEU A 60 7.23 11.24 10.52
N ASP A 61 7.40 11.06 11.85
CA ASP A 61 6.41 10.40 12.70
C ASP A 61 5.06 11.17 12.70
N LYS A 62 5.13 12.49 12.86
CA LYS A 62 3.93 13.36 12.82
C LYS A 62 3.26 13.33 11.45
N PHE A 63 4.04 13.36 10.37
CA PHE A 63 3.50 13.33 9.02
C PHE A 63 2.82 11.99 8.73
N THR A 64 3.41 10.89 9.19
CA THR A 64 2.88 9.53 9.06
C THR A 64 1.54 9.40 9.77
N THR A 65 1.46 9.91 10.99
CA THR A 65 0.19 9.95 11.76
C THR A 65 -0.88 10.73 11.01
N TRP A 66 -0.55 11.95 10.55
CA TRP A 66 -1.50 12.78 9.80
C TRP A 66 -1.95 12.12 8.49
N ARG A 67 -1.04 11.47 7.75
CA ARG A 67 -1.36 10.74 6.52
C ARG A 67 -2.40 9.65 6.80
N ASN A 68 -2.19 8.85 7.85
CA ASN A 68 -3.08 7.74 8.19
C ASN A 68 -4.44 8.22 8.70
N ASP A 69 -4.44 9.24 9.56
CA ASP A 69 -5.66 9.69 10.23
C ASP A 69 -6.52 10.63 9.38
N VAL A 70 -5.91 11.38 8.45
CA VAL A 70 -6.58 12.45 7.71
C VAL A 70 -6.51 12.20 6.21
N LEU A 71 -5.31 12.06 5.63
CA LEU A 71 -5.17 12.03 4.17
C LEU A 71 -5.78 10.78 3.55
N MET A 72 -5.54 9.60 4.14
CA MET A 72 -6.04 8.32 3.64
C MET A 72 -7.57 8.23 3.60
N LYS A 73 -8.27 8.96 4.48
CA LYS A 73 -9.74 9.02 4.50
C LYS A 73 -10.31 9.89 3.38
N ARG A 74 -9.50 10.77 2.80
CA ARG A 74 -9.90 11.73 1.75
C ARG A 74 -9.44 11.30 0.37
N GLN A 75 -8.25 10.74 0.26
CA GLN A 75 -7.64 10.34 -1.00
C GLN A 75 -6.88 9.02 -0.80
N PRO A 76 -7.39 7.89 -1.30
CA PRO A 76 -6.63 6.64 -1.32
C PRO A 76 -5.36 6.79 -2.16
N HIS A 77 -4.22 6.35 -1.63
CA HIS A 77 -2.92 6.39 -2.30
C HIS A 77 -1.95 5.39 -1.67
N ASP A 78 -0.96 4.95 -2.45
CA ASP A 78 -0.01 3.92 -2.05
C ASP A 78 1.08 4.45 -1.12
N ASN A 79 1.50 5.69 -1.34
CA ASN A 79 2.63 6.33 -0.68
C ASN A 79 2.48 7.87 -0.66
N ALA A 80 3.01 8.53 0.37
CA ALA A 80 2.96 9.99 0.49
C ALA A 80 4.27 10.57 1.01
N HIS A 81 4.71 11.68 0.43
CA HIS A 81 5.89 12.41 0.89
C HIS A 81 5.56 13.87 1.23
N LEU A 82 6.11 14.34 2.34
CA LEU A 82 6.06 15.76 2.71
C LEU A 82 7.32 16.46 2.21
N ILE A 83 7.15 17.56 1.47
CA ILE A 83 8.25 18.46 1.10
C ILE A 83 8.17 19.70 1.98
N THR A 84 9.28 20.04 2.65
CA THR A 84 9.33 21.14 3.61
C THR A 84 10.45 22.13 3.31
N GLY A 85 10.21 23.41 3.60
CA GLY A 85 11.25 24.45 3.58
C GLY A 85 12.05 24.56 4.89
N ILE A 86 11.73 23.74 5.90
CA ILE A 86 12.49 23.66 7.15
C ILE A 86 13.81 22.94 6.87
N ASP A 87 14.90 23.51 7.40
CA ASP A 87 16.23 22.91 7.39
C ASP A 87 16.29 21.84 8.48
N PHE A 88 16.58 20.59 8.10
CA PHE A 88 16.69 19.50 9.03
C PHE A 88 18.06 19.48 9.71
N ASP A 89 18.12 18.89 10.90
CA ASP A 89 19.36 18.85 11.68
C ASP A 89 20.45 18.00 10.99
N GLY A 90 21.68 18.54 11.04
CA GLY A 90 22.87 17.86 10.55
C GLY A 90 22.97 17.86 9.03
N SER A 91 23.28 16.70 8.44
CA SER A 91 23.40 16.50 6.99
C SER A 91 22.17 15.87 6.36
N THR A 92 21.08 15.75 7.12
CA THR A 92 19.85 15.09 6.67
C THR A 92 19.10 16.00 5.71
N VAL A 93 18.80 15.52 4.50
CA VAL A 93 17.95 16.25 3.53
C VAL A 93 16.65 15.51 3.20
N GLY A 94 16.51 14.29 3.71
CA GLY A 94 15.34 13.46 3.57
C GLY A 94 15.38 12.31 4.58
N LEU A 95 14.22 11.74 4.87
CA LEU A 95 14.09 10.54 5.70
C LEU A 95 12.81 9.79 5.36
N ALA A 96 12.89 8.47 5.23
CA ALA A 96 11.76 7.59 4.99
C ALA A 96 11.91 6.25 5.69
N PHE A 97 10.79 5.56 5.89
CA PHE A 97 10.80 4.19 6.39
C PHE A 97 11.22 3.20 5.30
N ILE A 98 11.90 2.11 5.69
CA ILE A 98 12.42 1.13 4.73
C ILE A 98 11.45 -0.05 4.54
N GLY A 99 11.10 -0.36 3.29
CA GLY A 99 10.29 -1.53 2.93
C GLY A 99 8.87 -1.48 3.47
N THR A 100 8.26 -0.28 3.46
CA THR A 100 6.98 0.01 4.11
C THR A 100 5.86 0.38 3.13
N LEU A 101 6.11 0.30 1.83
CA LEU A 101 5.08 0.58 0.85
C LEU A 101 3.83 -0.30 1.06
N CYS A 102 2.65 0.26 0.78
CA CYS A 102 1.33 -0.31 1.09
C CYS A 102 0.99 -0.47 2.57
N SER A 103 1.78 0.09 3.50
CA SER A 103 1.50 0.08 4.94
C SER A 103 1.15 1.47 5.49
N GLY A 104 0.85 1.55 6.79
CA GLY A 104 0.70 2.82 7.50
C GLY A 104 1.98 3.67 7.53
N HIS A 105 3.16 3.08 7.28
CA HIS A 105 4.45 3.77 7.23
C HIS A 105 4.94 4.03 5.80
N SER A 106 4.03 4.02 4.81
CA SER A 106 4.36 4.33 3.42
C SER A 106 4.54 5.84 3.24
N THR A 107 5.57 6.39 3.90
CA THR A 107 5.82 7.82 4.02
C THR A 107 7.30 8.16 4.02
N GLY A 108 7.58 9.41 3.61
CA GLY A 108 8.87 10.06 3.78
C GLY A 108 8.75 11.59 3.89
N VAL A 109 9.84 12.23 4.30
CA VAL A 109 9.97 13.69 4.39
C VAL A 109 11.18 14.15 3.59
N ILE A 110 11.07 15.25 2.87
CA ILE A 110 12.13 15.81 2.02
C ILE A 110 12.28 17.29 2.33
N GLN A 111 13.51 17.72 2.59
CA GLN A 111 13.87 19.12 2.64
C GLN A 111 13.98 19.69 1.22
N ASP A 112 13.40 20.87 0.99
CA ASP A 112 13.65 21.67 -0.21
C ASP A 112 15.04 22.34 -0.14
N HIS A 113 16.08 21.51 -0.25
CA HIS A 113 17.49 21.91 -0.04
C HIS A 113 18.11 22.64 -1.23
N SER A 114 17.42 22.71 -2.37
CA SER A 114 17.98 23.28 -3.61
C SER A 114 16.93 24.03 -4.43
N SER A 115 17.35 25.14 -5.05
CA SER A 115 16.56 25.79 -6.10
C SER A 115 16.43 24.92 -7.35
N ASN A 116 17.35 23.98 -7.56
CA ASN A 116 17.28 23.01 -8.64
C ASN A 116 16.31 21.87 -8.28
N ALA A 117 15.15 21.87 -8.92
CA ALA A 117 14.12 20.83 -8.74
C ALA A 117 14.66 19.41 -9.00
N ILE A 118 15.67 19.26 -9.86
CA ILE A 118 16.28 17.96 -10.16
C ILE A 118 16.98 17.38 -8.93
N ALA A 119 17.66 18.21 -8.15
CA ALA A 119 18.34 17.76 -6.94
C ALA A 119 17.35 17.31 -5.86
N VAL A 120 16.27 18.06 -5.66
CA VAL A 120 15.20 17.68 -4.71
C VAL A 120 14.45 16.45 -5.20
N GLY A 121 14.27 16.29 -6.52
CA GLY A 121 13.66 15.10 -7.12
C GLY A 121 14.48 13.85 -6.93
N ALA A 122 15.81 13.95 -7.02
CA ALA A 122 16.70 12.83 -6.71
C ALA A 122 16.60 12.42 -5.24
N THR A 123 16.47 13.37 -4.30
CA THR A 123 16.21 13.07 -2.89
C THR A 123 14.84 12.40 -2.70
N LEU A 124 13.80 12.89 -3.37
CA LEU A 124 12.49 12.23 -3.34
C LEU A 124 12.56 10.79 -3.88
N SER A 125 13.31 10.56 -4.97
CA SER A 125 13.56 9.20 -5.48
C SER A 125 14.35 8.33 -4.50
N HIS A 126 15.30 8.90 -3.77
CA HIS A 126 16.03 8.20 -2.73
C HIS A 126 15.09 7.72 -1.61
N GLU A 127 14.26 8.63 -1.09
CA GLU A 127 13.33 8.33 0.00
C GLU A 127 12.24 7.33 -0.41
N MET A 128 11.71 7.42 -1.63
CA MET A 128 10.81 6.38 -2.16
C MET A 128 11.54 5.05 -2.36
N GLY A 129 12.85 5.08 -2.66
CA GLY A 129 13.70 3.89 -2.78
C GLY A 129 13.77 3.14 -1.46
N HIS A 130 13.93 3.87 -0.35
CA HIS A 130 13.78 3.29 0.99
C HIS A 130 12.41 2.67 1.19
N ASN A 131 11.30 3.37 0.89
CA ASN A 131 9.96 2.78 1.03
C ASN A 131 9.79 1.48 0.21
N LEU A 132 10.49 1.37 -0.93
CA LEU A 132 10.58 0.18 -1.80
C LEU A 132 11.63 -0.86 -1.36
N GLY A 133 12.19 -0.72 -0.15
CA GLY A 133 13.10 -1.68 0.46
C GLY A 133 14.57 -1.55 0.04
N MET A 134 14.94 -0.50 -0.69
CA MET A 134 16.33 -0.26 -1.08
C MET A 134 17.14 0.30 0.10
N ASN A 135 18.32 -0.24 0.33
CA ASN A 135 19.29 0.29 1.30
C ASN A 135 20.29 1.22 0.61
N HIS A 136 21.09 1.92 1.41
CA HIS A 136 22.19 2.72 0.88
C HIS A 136 23.21 1.85 0.13
N ASP A 137 23.79 2.43 -0.91
CA ASP A 137 24.88 1.83 -1.67
C ASP A 137 26.15 1.71 -0.81
N THR A 138 26.82 0.56 -0.92
CA THR A 138 28.14 0.31 -0.32
C THR A 138 29.21 0.24 -1.41
N SER A 139 30.48 0.10 -1.02
CA SER A 139 31.60 -0.05 -1.96
C SER A 139 31.52 -1.30 -2.85
N SER A 140 30.68 -2.29 -2.52
CA SER A 140 30.46 -3.47 -3.37
C SER A 140 29.41 -3.24 -4.46
N CYS A 141 28.68 -2.12 -4.43
CA CYS A 141 27.64 -1.82 -5.38
C CYS A 141 28.23 -1.24 -6.67
N THR A 142 27.72 -1.69 -7.82
CA THR A 142 28.11 -1.13 -9.11
C THR A 142 27.18 0.01 -9.46
N CYS A 143 27.74 1.21 -9.58
CA CYS A 143 27.01 2.39 -10.05
C CYS A 143 27.38 2.70 -11.51
N PRO A 144 26.41 2.82 -12.43
CA PRO A 144 26.70 3.14 -13.83
C PRO A 144 27.21 4.57 -14.03
N ASP A 145 26.96 5.47 -13.08
CA ASP A 145 27.39 6.86 -13.10
C ASP A 145 28.37 7.17 -11.95
N SER A 146 28.87 8.41 -11.89
CA SER A 146 29.71 8.89 -10.78
C SER A 146 29.02 8.87 -9.40
N SER A 147 27.69 8.82 -9.37
CA SER A 147 26.88 8.74 -8.16
C SER A 147 25.52 8.14 -8.52
N CYS A 148 24.98 7.32 -7.61
CA CYS A 148 23.69 6.65 -7.76
C CYS A 148 22.68 7.19 -6.75
N ILE A 149 21.40 6.97 -7.05
CA ILE A 149 20.28 7.51 -6.26
C ILE A 149 20.40 7.11 -4.79
N MET A 150 20.77 5.86 -4.48
CA MET A 150 20.89 5.35 -3.11
C MET A 150 22.27 5.59 -2.46
N ALA A 151 23.10 6.46 -3.02
CA ALA A 151 24.34 6.86 -2.35
C ALA A 151 24.00 7.52 -0.98
N PRO A 152 24.76 7.22 0.10
CA PRO A 152 24.45 7.69 1.46
C PRO A 152 24.69 9.20 1.66
N ALA A 153 25.25 9.89 0.66
CA ALA A 153 25.54 11.31 0.72
C ALA A 153 25.25 11.97 -0.64
N LEU A 154 24.82 13.23 -0.60
CA LEU A 154 24.61 14.03 -1.80
C LEU A 154 25.92 14.20 -2.59
N SER A 155 25.80 14.15 -3.91
CA SER A 155 26.89 14.41 -4.84
C SER A 155 26.70 15.75 -5.55
N TYR A 156 27.80 16.36 -6.00
CA TYR A 156 27.75 17.51 -6.90
C TYR A 156 27.06 17.15 -8.22
N THR A 157 27.31 15.93 -8.73
CA THR A 157 26.60 15.38 -9.88
C THR A 157 25.28 14.79 -9.40
N ILE A 158 24.15 15.36 -9.84
CA ILE A 158 22.82 14.89 -9.43
C ILE A 158 22.58 13.48 -10.02
N PRO A 159 22.40 12.45 -9.19
CA PRO A 159 22.21 11.08 -9.67
C PRO A 159 20.86 10.91 -10.37
N LYS A 160 20.80 9.99 -11.33
CA LYS A 160 19.58 9.65 -12.09
C LYS A 160 19.35 8.14 -12.23
N GLN A 161 20.27 7.34 -11.71
CA GLN A 161 20.27 5.89 -11.88
C GLN A 161 20.44 5.19 -10.54
N PHE A 162 19.79 4.03 -10.43
CA PHE A 162 19.97 3.11 -9.31
C PHE A 162 21.23 2.26 -9.52
N SER A 163 21.84 1.82 -8.42
CA SER A 163 22.97 0.88 -8.47
C SER A 163 22.48 -0.56 -8.65
N SER A 164 23.42 -1.48 -8.90
CA SER A 164 23.11 -2.92 -8.90
C SER A 164 22.55 -3.43 -7.57
N CYS A 165 22.98 -2.89 -6.43
CA CYS A 165 22.45 -3.25 -5.12
C CYS A 165 21.02 -2.76 -4.92
N SER A 166 20.71 -1.55 -5.38
CA SER A 166 19.37 -0.98 -5.31
C SER A 166 18.37 -1.85 -6.07
N VAL A 167 18.72 -2.28 -7.29
CA VAL A 167 17.88 -3.20 -8.09
C VAL A 167 17.66 -4.53 -7.37
N SER A 168 18.72 -5.13 -6.84
CA SER A 168 18.62 -6.40 -6.10
C SER A 168 17.76 -6.28 -4.84
N ASN A 169 17.86 -5.16 -4.10
CA ASN A 169 17.03 -4.91 -2.92
C ASN A 169 15.55 -4.74 -3.29
N LEU A 170 15.25 -4.02 -4.37
CA LEU A 170 13.88 -3.88 -4.88
C LEU A 170 13.29 -5.24 -5.24
N GLU A 171 14.00 -6.06 -6.01
CA GLU A 171 13.55 -7.40 -6.37
C GLU A 171 13.29 -8.27 -5.14
N GLN A 172 14.19 -8.22 -4.15
CA GLN A 172 14.01 -8.94 -2.89
C GLN A 172 12.77 -8.46 -2.13
N TYR A 173 12.55 -7.15 -2.07
CA TYR A 173 11.38 -6.56 -1.42
C TYR A 173 10.08 -6.99 -2.10
N LEU A 174 9.99 -6.86 -3.42
CA LEU A 174 8.81 -7.24 -4.19
C LEU A 174 8.49 -8.74 -4.05
N ASN A 175 9.50 -9.60 -4.13
CA ASN A 175 9.32 -11.05 -4.02
C ASN A 175 8.97 -11.53 -2.60
N SER A 176 9.48 -10.86 -1.57
CA SER A 176 9.29 -11.29 -0.17
C SER A 176 8.04 -10.70 0.49
N ARG A 177 7.67 -9.47 0.14
CA ARG A 177 6.56 -8.74 0.76
C ARG A 177 5.31 -8.69 -0.10
N ASN A 178 5.43 -8.89 -1.42
CA ASN A 178 4.37 -8.82 -2.41
C ASN A 178 3.38 -7.65 -2.15
N PRO A 179 3.85 -6.39 -2.25
CA PRO A 179 3.04 -5.21 -1.92
C PRO A 179 1.89 -5.01 -2.93
N ASN A 180 0.71 -5.53 -2.59
CA ASN A 180 -0.45 -5.58 -3.50
C ASN A 180 -0.92 -4.22 -4.04
N CYS A 181 -0.74 -3.12 -3.30
CA CYS A 181 -1.17 -1.79 -3.76
C CYS A 181 -0.37 -1.26 -4.96
N LEU A 182 0.75 -1.89 -5.32
CA LEU A 182 1.55 -1.50 -6.48
C LEU A 182 1.12 -2.17 -7.79
N LEU A 183 0.19 -3.13 -7.74
CA LEU A 183 -0.14 -3.97 -8.90
C LEU A 183 -1.16 -3.31 -9.84
N ASN A 184 -1.94 -2.36 -9.34
CA ASN A 184 -2.92 -1.64 -10.15
C ASN A 184 -2.30 -0.42 -10.84
N LYS A 185 -2.81 -0.11 -12.04
CA LYS A 185 -2.54 1.17 -12.70
C LYS A 185 -3.51 2.23 -12.17
N PRO A 186 -3.07 3.49 -12.00
CA PRO A 186 -3.95 4.59 -11.62
C PRO A 186 -5.02 4.83 -12.70
N LEU A 187 -6.22 5.21 -12.27
CA LEU A 187 -7.30 5.56 -13.19
C LEU A 187 -6.98 6.88 -13.91
N GLN A 188 -7.36 7.01 -15.18
CA GLN A 188 -7.15 8.20 -16.02
C GLN A 188 -7.56 9.51 -15.31
N LYS A 189 -8.67 9.49 -14.57
CA LYS A 189 -9.22 10.67 -13.85
C LYS A 189 -8.46 11.04 -12.59
N SER A 190 -7.58 10.17 -12.10
CA SER A 190 -6.82 10.40 -10.86
C SER A 190 -5.49 11.11 -11.10
N LEU A 191 -5.03 11.20 -12.36
CA LEU A 191 -3.74 11.80 -12.70
C LEU A 191 -3.85 13.32 -12.74
N LEU A 192 -2.98 14.00 -11.97
CA LEU A 192 -2.94 15.47 -11.91
C LEU A 192 -2.01 16.10 -12.95
N GLN A 193 -1.22 15.30 -13.65
CA GLN A 193 -0.25 15.78 -14.63
C GLN A 193 -0.93 16.07 -15.97
N PRO A 194 -0.43 17.04 -16.76
CA PRO A 194 -0.88 17.22 -18.14
C PRO A 194 -0.64 15.93 -18.94
N PRO A 195 -1.58 15.53 -19.83
CA PRO A 195 -1.41 14.34 -20.67
C PRO A 195 -0.12 14.38 -21.50
N VAL A 196 0.64 13.28 -21.52
CA VAL A 196 1.87 13.12 -22.31
C VAL A 196 1.88 11.77 -22.99
N CYS A 197 1.52 11.77 -24.27
CA CYS A 197 1.60 10.58 -25.11
C CYS A 197 3.02 9.98 -25.13
N GLY A 198 3.09 8.69 -24.83
CA GLY A 198 4.30 7.86 -24.81
C GLY A 198 4.92 7.70 -23.43
N ASN A 199 4.22 8.09 -22.36
CA ASN A 199 4.69 7.93 -20.98
C ASN A 199 4.21 6.61 -20.34
N GLY A 200 3.33 5.86 -21.01
CA GLY A 200 2.79 4.57 -20.58
C GLY A 200 1.56 4.64 -19.68
N PHE A 201 1.01 5.84 -19.43
CA PHE A 201 -0.22 6.04 -18.69
C PHE A 201 -1.34 6.47 -19.63
N LEU A 202 -2.51 5.85 -19.51
CA LEU A 202 -3.68 6.29 -20.27
C LEU A 202 -4.22 7.59 -19.66
N GLU A 203 -3.96 8.72 -20.32
CA GLU A 203 -4.32 10.06 -19.86
C GLU A 203 -5.47 10.69 -20.65
N SER A 204 -6.06 11.78 -20.15
CA SER A 204 -7.22 12.41 -20.79
C SER A 204 -6.93 12.84 -22.24
N GLY A 205 -7.70 12.32 -23.19
CA GLY A 205 -7.55 12.61 -24.63
C GLY A 205 -6.82 11.52 -25.43
N GLU A 206 -6.23 10.54 -24.74
CA GLU A 206 -5.58 9.37 -25.34
C GLU A 206 -6.55 8.17 -25.38
N GLN A 207 -6.35 7.26 -26.32
CA GLN A 207 -7.09 5.99 -26.40
C GLN A 207 -6.23 4.79 -25.98
N CYS A 208 -4.91 4.95 -26.00
CA CYS A 208 -3.92 3.96 -25.58
C CYS A 208 -2.58 4.67 -25.36
N ASP A 209 -1.73 4.11 -24.50
CA ASP A 209 -0.32 4.52 -24.38
C ASP A 209 0.52 3.27 -24.10
N CYS A 210 1.46 2.96 -25.01
CA CYS A 210 2.36 1.81 -24.94
C CYS A 210 3.82 2.22 -24.67
N GLY A 211 4.04 3.44 -24.20
CA GLY A 211 5.36 4.03 -24.03
C GLY A 211 5.88 4.71 -25.29
N SER A 212 7.19 4.97 -25.32
CA SER A 212 7.82 5.68 -26.43
C SER A 212 7.79 4.87 -27.73
N VAL A 213 7.96 5.54 -28.87
CA VAL A 213 8.02 4.89 -30.20
C VAL A 213 9.07 3.78 -30.26
N THR A 214 10.17 3.92 -29.52
CA THR A 214 11.24 2.91 -29.46
C THR A 214 10.92 1.71 -28.57
N GLU A 215 10.08 1.88 -27.55
CA GLU A 215 9.73 0.83 -26.58
C GLU A 215 8.44 0.10 -26.96
N CYS A 216 7.53 0.79 -27.66
CA CYS A 216 6.21 0.26 -27.96
C CYS A 216 6.28 -0.89 -28.97
N SER A 217 5.94 -2.08 -28.50
CA SER A 217 5.75 -3.29 -29.31
C SER A 217 4.27 -3.62 -29.54
N ASN A 218 3.35 -2.76 -29.08
CA ASN A 218 1.92 -3.03 -29.07
C ASN A 218 1.29 -2.73 -30.44
N PRO A 219 0.79 -3.75 -31.19
CA PRO A 219 0.23 -3.54 -32.52
C PRO A 219 -1.12 -2.80 -32.52
N CYS A 220 -1.75 -2.70 -31.36
CA CYS A 220 -3.07 -2.08 -31.17
C CYS A 220 -2.98 -0.57 -30.96
N CYS A 221 -1.79 -0.03 -30.69
CA CYS A 221 -1.58 1.36 -30.32
C CYS A 221 -0.57 2.04 -31.24
N ASN A 222 -0.94 3.20 -31.78
CA ASN A 222 -0.01 4.06 -32.49
C ASN A 222 0.77 4.92 -31.48
N ALA A 223 2.01 4.56 -31.19
CA ALA A 223 2.87 5.22 -30.20
C ALA A 223 3.16 6.71 -30.48
N THR A 224 2.96 7.19 -31.71
CA THR A 224 3.15 8.61 -32.05
C THR A 224 1.92 9.45 -31.72
N THR A 225 0.73 8.84 -31.75
CA THR A 225 -0.55 9.56 -31.63
C THR A 225 -1.38 9.17 -30.42
N CYS A 226 -0.98 8.12 -29.70
CA CYS A 226 -1.73 7.52 -28.58
C CYS A 226 -3.19 7.21 -28.93
N ARG A 227 -3.37 6.74 -30.17
CA ARG A 227 -4.65 6.30 -30.73
C ARG A 227 -4.62 4.83 -31.06
N LEU A 228 -5.78 4.20 -30.95
CA LEU A 228 -5.95 2.83 -31.37
C LEU A 228 -5.73 2.71 -32.88
N THR A 229 -5.11 1.62 -33.31
CA THR A 229 -4.98 1.28 -34.72
C THR A 229 -6.34 0.89 -35.31
N GLU A 230 -6.47 0.95 -36.64
CA GLU A 230 -7.73 0.61 -37.31
C GLU A 230 -8.16 -0.83 -36.99
N GLY A 231 -9.42 -0.98 -36.57
CA GLY A 231 -9.98 -2.28 -36.16
C GLY A 231 -9.70 -2.68 -34.70
N SER A 232 -8.86 -1.95 -33.97
CA SER A 232 -8.59 -2.21 -32.55
C SER A 232 -9.71 -1.67 -31.65
N GLN A 233 -10.11 -2.45 -30.65
CA GLN A 233 -11.07 -2.06 -29.61
C GLN A 233 -10.38 -1.69 -28.29
N CYS A 234 -9.20 -2.25 -28.07
CA CYS A 234 -8.38 -2.03 -26.89
C CYS A 234 -6.90 -2.19 -27.26
N ALA A 235 -6.01 -1.65 -26.42
CA ALA A 235 -4.57 -1.87 -26.54
C ALA A 235 -3.94 -2.40 -25.26
N ASP A 236 -4.56 -2.19 -24.10
CA ASP A 236 -4.02 -2.62 -22.81
C ASP A 236 -5.15 -3.13 -21.91
N GLY A 237 -4.80 -3.72 -20.77
CA GLY A 237 -5.72 -4.24 -19.76
C GLY A 237 -5.88 -5.76 -19.82
N ALA A 238 -6.13 -6.38 -18.67
CA ALA A 238 -6.19 -7.84 -18.53
C ALA A 238 -7.35 -8.49 -19.30
N CYS A 239 -8.32 -7.70 -19.77
CA CYS A 239 -9.43 -8.14 -20.62
C CYS A 239 -9.25 -7.76 -22.10
N CYS A 240 -8.02 -7.41 -22.52
CA CYS A 240 -7.66 -7.17 -23.91
C CYS A 240 -6.81 -8.31 -24.45
N ARG A 241 -7.21 -8.91 -25.57
CA ARG A 241 -6.42 -9.92 -26.30
C ARG A 241 -6.53 -9.67 -27.79
N ASP A 242 -5.41 -9.68 -28.49
CA ASP A 242 -5.35 -9.46 -29.94
C ASP A 242 -6.12 -8.20 -30.39
N CYS A 243 -5.94 -7.11 -29.64
CA CYS A 243 -6.62 -5.82 -29.84
C CYS A 243 -8.15 -5.83 -29.71
N LYS A 244 -8.72 -6.89 -29.13
CA LYS A 244 -10.16 -7.07 -28.90
C LYS A 244 -10.47 -7.23 -27.42
N ILE A 245 -11.62 -6.69 -27.02
CA ILE A 245 -12.17 -6.97 -25.70
C ILE A 245 -12.62 -8.43 -25.70
N ILE A 246 -12.13 -9.20 -24.73
CA ILE A 246 -12.48 -10.62 -24.62
C ILE A 246 -13.86 -10.78 -24.02
N ASP A 247 -14.53 -11.88 -24.36
CA ASP A 247 -15.90 -12.15 -23.90
C ASP A 247 -16.00 -12.21 -22.36
N ALA A 248 -17.20 -11.99 -21.83
CA ALA A 248 -17.47 -12.07 -20.41
C ALA A 248 -17.09 -13.43 -19.80
N TYR A 249 -16.85 -13.48 -18.49
CA TYR A 249 -16.49 -14.68 -17.72
C TYR A 249 -15.10 -15.27 -18.03
N ASN A 250 -14.27 -14.57 -18.80
CA ASN A 250 -12.83 -14.87 -18.87
C ASN A 250 -12.14 -14.34 -17.60
N MET A 251 -11.43 -15.20 -16.87
CA MET A 251 -10.74 -14.78 -15.65
C MET A 251 -9.61 -13.82 -15.99
N CYS A 252 -9.64 -12.62 -15.40
CA CYS A 252 -8.62 -11.58 -15.61
C CYS A 252 -7.73 -11.36 -14.40
N ARG A 253 -8.20 -11.75 -13.20
CA ARG A 253 -7.38 -11.80 -11.99
C ARG A 253 -7.70 -13.07 -11.22
N ALA A 254 -6.66 -13.84 -10.90
CA ALA A 254 -6.80 -14.99 -10.01
C ALA A 254 -6.83 -14.52 -8.56
N LYS A 255 -7.56 -15.24 -7.71
CA LYS A 255 -7.48 -15.04 -6.26
C LYS A 255 -6.06 -15.25 -5.76
N GLN A 256 -5.61 -14.39 -4.87
CA GLN A 256 -4.27 -14.41 -4.28
C GLN A 256 -4.17 -15.42 -3.13
N ASP A 257 -5.24 -15.51 -2.33
CA ASP A 257 -5.34 -16.44 -1.22
C ASP A 257 -6.80 -16.92 -1.00
N GLU A 258 -7.09 -17.47 0.17
CA GLU A 258 -8.42 -18.02 0.50
C GLU A 258 -9.44 -16.93 0.87
N CYS A 259 -9.00 -15.72 1.22
CA CYS A 259 -9.84 -14.59 1.58
C CYS A 259 -10.13 -13.66 0.41
N ASP A 260 -9.40 -13.82 -0.68
CA ASP A 260 -9.55 -13.11 -1.92
C ASP A 260 -10.46 -13.86 -2.93
N LEU A 261 -11.14 -13.14 -3.82
CA LEU A 261 -12.00 -13.73 -4.85
C LEU A 261 -11.39 -13.49 -6.25
N PRO A 262 -11.64 -14.37 -7.24
CA PRO A 262 -11.21 -14.11 -8.61
C PRO A 262 -12.16 -13.14 -9.32
N GLU A 263 -11.62 -12.34 -10.25
CA GLU A 263 -12.41 -11.47 -11.12
C GLU A 263 -12.37 -11.94 -12.57
N TYR A 264 -13.47 -11.64 -13.24
CA TYR A 264 -13.75 -12.03 -14.60
C TYR A 264 -14.11 -10.80 -15.43
N CYS A 265 -13.69 -10.81 -16.68
CA CYS A 265 -14.05 -9.77 -17.64
C CYS A 265 -15.57 -9.67 -17.79
N THR A 266 -16.06 -8.45 -17.97
CA THR A 266 -17.47 -8.14 -18.19
C THR A 266 -17.90 -8.29 -19.65
N GLY A 267 -16.93 -8.34 -20.58
CA GLY A 267 -17.17 -8.46 -22.02
C GLY A 267 -17.37 -7.13 -22.76
N ASP A 268 -17.44 -6.01 -22.03
CA ASP A 268 -17.63 -4.66 -22.58
C ASP A 268 -16.51 -3.67 -22.18
N SER A 269 -15.54 -4.14 -21.38
CA SER A 269 -14.39 -3.37 -20.92
C SER A 269 -13.10 -4.16 -21.12
N ASN A 270 -12.02 -3.46 -21.46
CA ASN A 270 -10.67 -4.00 -21.52
C ASN A 270 -10.00 -4.12 -20.14
N LEU A 271 -10.57 -3.47 -19.11
CA LEU A 271 -10.08 -3.53 -17.75
C LEU A 271 -10.73 -4.70 -17.00
N CYS A 272 -9.94 -5.36 -16.16
CA CYS A 272 -10.50 -6.26 -15.16
C CYS A 272 -11.34 -5.44 -14.17
N PRO A 273 -12.48 -5.94 -13.70
CA PRO A 273 -13.23 -5.29 -12.62
C PRO A 273 -12.37 -5.02 -11.38
N GLU A 274 -12.88 -4.15 -10.50
CA GLU A 274 -12.23 -3.88 -9.21
C GLU A 274 -12.01 -5.17 -8.42
N ASP A 275 -10.83 -5.29 -7.80
CA ASP A 275 -10.49 -6.37 -6.89
C ASP A 275 -11.50 -6.43 -5.74
N VAL A 276 -12.13 -7.60 -5.58
CA VAL A 276 -13.05 -7.88 -4.50
C VAL A 276 -12.59 -9.08 -3.69
N PHE A 277 -12.55 -8.90 -2.37
CA PHE A 277 -12.31 -9.97 -1.43
C PHE A 277 -13.59 -10.42 -0.73
N GLY A 278 -13.57 -11.61 -0.14
CA GLY A 278 -14.67 -12.20 0.60
C GLY A 278 -15.02 -11.41 1.86
N VAL A 279 -16.26 -11.54 2.32
CA VAL A 279 -16.70 -10.89 3.57
C VAL A 279 -15.85 -11.29 4.78
N ASN A 280 -15.73 -10.36 5.72
CA ASN A 280 -15.06 -10.61 6.99
C ASN A 280 -15.74 -11.77 7.74
N GLY A 281 -14.93 -12.64 8.35
CA GLY A 281 -15.40 -13.79 9.13
C GLY A 281 -15.46 -15.11 8.37
N LEU A 282 -15.17 -15.15 7.06
CA LEU A 282 -15.01 -16.42 6.35
C LEU A 282 -13.82 -17.21 6.93
N PRO A 283 -13.95 -18.52 7.23
CA PRO A 283 -12.82 -19.31 7.69
C PRO A 283 -11.70 -19.38 6.65
N CYS A 284 -10.45 -19.29 7.09
CA CYS A 284 -9.27 -19.36 6.23
C CYS A 284 -8.15 -20.19 6.86
N LYS A 285 -7.18 -20.60 6.02
CA LYS A 285 -6.07 -21.51 6.34
C LYS A 285 -6.56 -22.77 7.05
N SER A 286 -7.52 -23.45 6.43
CA SER A 286 -8.16 -24.66 6.99
C SER A 286 -8.78 -24.46 8.38
N GLY A 287 -9.39 -23.29 8.63
CA GLY A 287 -10.11 -22.98 9.88
C GLY A 287 -9.22 -22.47 11.03
N SER A 288 -7.93 -22.24 10.76
CA SER A 288 -7.01 -21.66 11.74
C SER A 288 -7.06 -20.14 11.83
N GLY A 289 -7.81 -19.47 10.95
CA GLY A 289 -8.07 -18.04 10.99
C GLY A 289 -9.43 -17.67 10.40
N TYR A 290 -9.73 -16.38 10.41
CA TYR A 290 -10.90 -15.80 9.76
C TYR A 290 -10.47 -14.62 8.89
N CYS A 291 -11.10 -14.49 7.72
CA CYS A 291 -10.81 -13.41 6.80
C CYS A 291 -11.16 -12.05 7.42
N PHE A 292 -10.28 -11.08 7.20
CA PHE A 292 -10.47 -9.71 7.60
C PHE A 292 -9.84 -8.80 6.55
N ASN A 293 -10.66 -8.00 5.88
CA ASN A 293 -10.26 -7.09 4.81
C ASN A 293 -9.37 -7.75 3.74
N GLY A 294 -9.79 -8.94 3.30
CA GLY A 294 -9.12 -9.71 2.25
C GLY A 294 -7.86 -10.45 2.67
N GLN A 295 -7.51 -10.42 3.96
CA GLN A 295 -6.36 -11.16 4.50
C GLN A 295 -6.81 -12.18 5.54
N CYS A 296 -5.95 -13.16 5.82
CA CYS A 296 -6.14 -14.13 6.91
C CYS A 296 -5.16 -13.80 8.06
N PRO A 297 -5.45 -12.82 8.93
CA PRO A 297 -4.52 -12.39 9.97
C PRO A 297 -4.25 -13.50 11.00
N LYS A 298 -2.96 -13.71 11.28
CA LYS A 298 -2.46 -14.69 12.24
C LYS A 298 -1.34 -14.13 13.09
N LYS A 299 -1.28 -14.57 14.34
CA LYS A 299 -0.26 -14.13 15.30
C LYS A 299 1.13 -14.62 14.89
N GLU A 300 1.22 -15.82 14.34
CA GLU A 300 2.46 -16.42 13.83
C GLU A 300 3.04 -15.59 12.68
N ASP A 301 2.21 -15.24 11.69
CA ASP A 301 2.60 -14.43 10.55
C ASP A 301 3.00 -13.01 11.00
N GLN A 302 2.29 -12.46 11.99
CA GLN A 302 2.64 -11.20 12.63
C GLN A 302 4.00 -11.27 13.35
N CYS A 303 4.29 -12.37 14.05
CA CYS A 303 5.60 -12.59 14.68
C CYS A 303 6.72 -12.65 13.65
N ILE A 304 6.54 -13.35 12.53
CA ILE A 304 7.51 -13.40 11.43
C ILE A 304 7.69 -12.00 10.82
N LYS A 305 6.60 -11.24 10.63
CA LYS A 305 6.64 -9.86 10.14
C LYS A 305 7.43 -8.95 11.07
N MET A 306 7.33 -9.15 12.39
CA MET A 306 7.99 -8.31 13.39
C MET A 306 9.42 -8.70 13.71
N TRP A 307 9.76 -9.99 13.67
CA TRP A 307 11.05 -10.52 14.16
C TRP A 307 11.82 -11.32 13.09
N GLY A 308 11.33 -11.36 11.86
CA GLY A 308 11.99 -12.06 10.74
C GLY A 308 11.75 -13.57 10.71
N SER A 309 12.38 -14.22 9.74
CA SER A 309 12.28 -15.67 9.52
C SER A 309 12.79 -16.45 10.73
N GLY A 310 11.97 -17.34 11.29
CA GLY A 310 12.29 -18.16 12.46
C GLY A 310 11.69 -17.67 13.78
N ALA A 311 11.00 -16.52 13.76
CA ALA A 311 10.14 -16.11 14.86
C ALA A 311 8.92 -17.04 14.98
N VAL A 312 8.50 -17.30 16.21
CA VAL A 312 7.34 -18.13 16.53
C VAL A 312 6.43 -17.41 17.53
N LEU A 313 5.18 -17.87 17.64
CA LEU A 313 4.23 -17.33 18.58
C LEU A 313 4.68 -17.54 20.03
N GLY A 314 4.49 -16.51 20.87
CA GLY A 314 4.73 -16.58 22.31
C GLY A 314 3.81 -17.58 23.02
N THR A 315 4.31 -18.15 24.11
CA THR A 315 3.52 -19.04 24.96
C THR A 315 2.36 -18.31 25.64
N GLU A 316 1.37 -19.05 26.14
CA GLU A 316 0.26 -18.49 26.94
C GLU A 316 0.76 -17.68 28.13
N TYR A 317 1.89 -18.07 28.74
CA TYR A 317 2.56 -17.31 29.79
C TYR A 317 2.91 -15.87 29.35
N CYS A 318 3.41 -15.70 28.12
CA CYS A 318 3.73 -14.39 27.57
C CYS A 318 2.45 -13.55 27.37
N PHE A 319 1.41 -14.12 26.77
CA PHE A 319 0.14 -13.41 26.55
C PHE A 319 -0.57 -13.07 27.87
N ASN A 320 -0.49 -13.91 28.89
CA ASN A 320 -1.05 -13.63 30.22
C ASN A 320 -0.44 -12.37 30.88
N GLN A 321 0.74 -11.91 30.43
CA GLN A 321 1.29 -10.63 30.88
C GLN A 321 0.42 -9.44 30.48
N ASN A 322 -0.40 -9.57 29.44
CA ASN A 322 -1.31 -8.51 29.00
C ASN A 322 -2.32 -8.09 30.08
N ALA A 323 -2.57 -8.91 31.10
CA ALA A 323 -3.39 -8.55 32.24
C ALA A 323 -2.75 -7.49 33.16
N ARG A 324 -1.45 -7.21 33.02
CA ARG A 324 -0.70 -6.33 33.94
C ARG A 324 -0.96 -4.84 33.73
N GLY A 325 -1.31 -4.42 32.52
CA GLY A 325 -1.54 -2.99 32.21
C GLY A 325 -0.26 -2.17 32.31
N VAL A 326 0.80 -2.61 31.62
CA VAL A 326 2.09 -1.92 31.55
C VAL A 326 2.44 -1.61 30.10
N TYR A 327 3.46 -0.78 29.87
CA TYR A 327 3.76 -0.21 28.54
C TYR A 327 4.02 -1.23 27.42
N TYR A 328 4.37 -2.47 27.75
CA TYR A 328 4.58 -3.56 26.79
C TYR A 328 3.54 -4.69 26.90
N ALA A 329 2.55 -4.58 27.79
CA ALA A 329 1.55 -5.63 28.04
C ALA A 329 0.21 -5.03 28.52
N TYR A 330 -0.72 -4.83 27.59
CA TYR A 330 -2.00 -4.14 27.82
C TYR A 330 -3.01 -4.40 26.69
N CYS A 331 -4.28 -4.05 26.89
CA CYS A 331 -5.34 -4.07 25.86
C CYS A 331 -5.76 -2.66 25.42
N SER A 332 -5.88 -1.72 26.36
CA SER A 332 -6.28 -0.35 26.03
C SER A 332 -5.30 0.65 26.59
N ARG A 333 -5.02 1.71 25.83
CA ARG A 333 -4.16 2.81 26.23
C ARG A 333 -4.93 4.11 26.01
N PRO A 334 -5.84 4.50 26.92
CA PRO A 334 -6.70 5.67 26.72
C PRO A 334 -5.94 7.01 26.77
N THR A 335 -4.75 7.07 27.36
CA THR A 335 -3.86 8.24 27.33
C THR A 335 -2.41 7.79 27.15
N THR A 336 -1.48 8.68 26.81
CA THR A 336 -0.06 8.34 26.61
C THR A 336 0.57 7.64 27.83
N GLU A 337 0.09 7.93 29.05
CA GLU A 337 0.64 7.40 30.30
C GLU A 337 -0.18 6.23 30.88
N GLN A 338 -1.45 6.09 30.49
CA GLN A 338 -2.35 5.10 31.07
C GLN A 338 -2.42 3.83 30.24
N TYR A 339 -2.02 2.70 30.84
CA TYR A 339 -2.12 1.36 30.26
C TYR A 339 -3.13 0.53 31.04
N ILE A 340 -4.14 0.01 30.35
CA ILE A 340 -5.21 -0.82 30.93
C ILE A 340 -4.95 -2.27 30.54
N GLY A 341 -4.77 -3.11 31.56
CA GLY A 341 -4.60 -4.55 31.40
C GLY A 341 -5.83 -5.22 30.79
N CYS A 342 -5.60 -6.30 30.06
CA CYS A 342 -6.66 -7.10 29.46
C CYS A 342 -7.50 -7.82 30.51
N GLN A 343 -8.78 -8.04 30.20
CA GLN A 343 -9.56 -9.07 30.89
C GLN A 343 -9.01 -10.45 30.51
N LYS A 344 -9.30 -11.46 31.34
CA LYS A 344 -8.77 -12.81 31.16
C LYS A 344 -9.07 -13.39 29.77
N GLN A 345 -10.27 -13.16 29.23
CA GLN A 345 -10.65 -13.62 27.89
C GLN A 345 -9.98 -12.85 26.75
N ASP A 346 -9.41 -11.67 27.02
CA ASP A 346 -8.88 -10.75 26.00
C ASP A 346 -7.35 -10.77 25.92
N VAL A 347 -6.68 -11.55 26.78
CA VAL A 347 -5.20 -11.59 26.83
C VAL A 347 -4.55 -11.96 25.51
N MET A 348 -5.25 -12.70 24.65
CA MET A 348 -4.82 -13.07 23.29
C MET A 348 -5.06 -11.99 22.23
N CYS A 349 -5.62 -10.84 22.62
CA CYS A 349 -5.92 -9.69 21.76
C CYS A 349 -5.25 -8.39 22.22
N GLY A 350 -4.45 -8.44 23.29
CA GLY A 350 -3.63 -7.32 23.73
C GLY A 350 -2.35 -7.18 22.91
N LYS A 351 -1.20 -7.06 23.58
CA LYS A 351 0.12 -7.05 22.93
C LYS A 351 0.47 -8.40 22.35
N LEU A 352 1.06 -8.39 21.16
CA LEU A 352 1.63 -9.58 20.54
C LEU A 352 2.91 -9.96 21.28
N PHE A 353 3.00 -11.24 21.62
CA PHE A 353 4.21 -11.84 22.15
C PHE A 353 4.73 -12.91 21.18
N CYS A 354 6.04 -12.90 20.98
CA CYS A 354 6.76 -13.83 20.10
C CYS A 354 7.95 -14.44 20.85
N GLU A 355 8.52 -15.50 20.28
CA GLU A 355 9.80 -16.06 20.68
C GLU A 355 10.69 -16.24 19.45
N LYS A 356 12.01 -16.38 19.66
CA LYS A 356 13.02 -16.56 18.59
C LYS A 356 13.01 -15.39 17.58
N GLY A 357 13.50 -15.64 16.37
CA GLY A 357 13.71 -14.61 15.34
C GLY A 357 15.03 -13.85 15.49
N GLN A 358 15.13 -12.72 14.78
CA GLN A 358 16.25 -11.80 14.80
C GLN A 358 16.38 -11.09 16.15
N ASP A 359 17.58 -10.60 16.48
CA ASP A 359 17.84 -9.94 17.77
C ASP A 359 17.10 -8.60 17.93
N ASN A 360 16.86 -7.88 16.83
CA ASN A 360 16.11 -6.63 16.81
C ASN A 360 14.82 -6.80 16.00
N PRO A 361 13.71 -6.16 16.43
CA PRO A 361 12.47 -6.19 15.66
C PRO A 361 12.57 -5.28 14.43
N ASN A 362 11.84 -5.63 13.38
CA ASN A 362 11.67 -4.81 12.18
C ASN A 362 10.94 -3.49 12.47
N TYR A 363 10.11 -3.46 13.53
CA TYR A 363 9.30 -2.30 13.91
C TYR A 363 9.22 -2.16 15.44
N GLY A 364 9.29 -0.91 15.93
CA GLY A 364 9.14 -0.59 17.35
C GLY A 364 10.37 -0.90 18.19
N ARG A 365 10.29 -0.59 19.50
CA ARG A 365 11.37 -0.84 20.45
C ARG A 365 11.16 -2.18 21.14
N MET A 366 12.23 -2.95 21.33
CA MET A 366 12.15 -4.28 21.94
C MET A 366 11.96 -4.24 23.46
N VAL A 367 11.15 -5.17 23.97
CA VAL A 367 11.17 -5.67 25.34
C VAL A 367 11.33 -7.19 25.30
N SER A 368 12.22 -7.72 26.13
CA SER A 368 12.44 -9.16 26.27
C SER A 368 12.52 -9.54 27.75
N PHE A 369 11.85 -10.61 28.15
CA PHE A 369 11.94 -11.21 29.47
C PHE A 369 11.69 -12.71 29.40
N GLY A 370 12.60 -13.52 29.96
CA GLY A 370 12.58 -14.96 29.71
C GLY A 370 12.68 -15.24 28.21
N THR A 371 11.74 -16.02 27.66
CA THR A 371 11.62 -16.27 26.21
C THR A 371 10.72 -15.25 25.49
N CYS A 372 9.91 -14.49 26.23
CA CYS A 372 8.91 -13.59 25.69
C CYS A 372 9.55 -12.34 25.10
N ARG A 373 9.26 -12.08 23.82
CA ARG A 373 9.64 -10.86 23.11
C ARG A 373 8.39 -10.09 22.69
N ALA A 374 8.40 -8.79 22.90
CA ALA A 374 7.35 -7.87 22.47
C ALA A 374 7.97 -6.56 21.99
N THR A 375 7.18 -5.72 21.32
CA THR A 375 7.59 -4.36 20.95
C THR A 375 6.69 -3.33 21.60
N PHE A 376 7.21 -2.13 21.82
CA PHE A 376 6.45 -1.00 22.33
C PHE A 376 6.76 0.27 21.53
N TYR A 377 5.80 1.20 21.58
CA TYR A 377 5.81 2.44 20.84
C TYR A 377 5.55 3.59 21.80
N SER A 378 6.28 4.70 21.64
CA SER A 378 6.03 5.93 22.38
C SER A 378 4.68 6.53 21.99
N ASP A 379 4.35 6.45 20.70
CA ASP A 379 3.06 6.85 20.15
C ASP A 379 1.95 5.89 20.59
N ARG A 380 0.85 6.47 21.08
CA ARG A 380 -0.34 5.77 21.58
C ARG A 380 -1.19 5.23 20.43
N ASP A 381 -1.31 6.01 19.36
CA ASP A 381 -2.27 5.75 18.28
C ASP A 381 -1.67 4.87 17.17
N ASN A 382 -0.34 4.69 17.19
CA ASN A 382 0.42 3.92 16.22
C ASN A 382 1.20 2.76 16.86
N ASP A 383 0.53 1.93 17.68
CA ASP A 383 1.14 0.73 18.28
C ASP A 383 0.94 -0.52 17.40
N PHE A 384 1.92 -0.81 16.55
CA PHE A 384 1.93 -2.01 15.68
C PHE A 384 2.39 -3.29 16.38
N GLY A 385 2.57 -3.25 17.70
CA GLY A 385 2.88 -4.42 18.53
C GLY A 385 1.67 -5.00 19.24
N GLN A 386 0.45 -4.51 18.95
CA GLN A 386 -0.80 -5.16 19.34
C GLN A 386 -1.16 -6.28 18.38
N VAL A 387 -1.91 -7.27 18.83
CA VAL A 387 -2.43 -8.33 17.96
C VAL A 387 -3.35 -7.70 16.91
N ASP A 388 -3.09 -7.99 15.63
CA ASP A 388 -3.85 -7.38 14.54
C ASP A 388 -5.35 -7.66 14.65
N THR A 389 -6.19 -6.66 14.33
CA THR A 389 -7.64 -6.82 14.29
C THR A 389 -8.04 -7.90 13.28
N GLY A 390 -9.05 -8.69 13.62
CA GLY A 390 -9.52 -9.83 12.84
C GLY A 390 -8.80 -11.14 13.12
N THR A 391 -7.69 -11.12 13.88
CA THR A 391 -6.96 -12.34 14.24
C THR A 391 -7.81 -13.27 15.11
N LYS A 392 -7.86 -14.57 14.79
CA LYS A 392 -8.55 -15.58 15.61
C LYS A 392 -8.03 -15.59 17.06
N CYS A 393 -8.95 -15.54 18.02
CA CYS A 393 -8.64 -15.60 19.47
C CYS A 393 -9.42 -16.70 20.20
N GLY A 394 -10.31 -17.39 19.49
CA GLY A 394 -11.06 -18.55 19.96
C GLY A 394 -11.94 -19.09 18.83
N GLU A 395 -12.67 -20.16 19.09
CA GLU A 395 -13.69 -20.64 18.15
C GLU A 395 -14.79 -19.59 17.99
N ASP A 396 -15.10 -19.26 16.73
CA ASP A 396 -16.01 -18.19 16.30
C ASP A 396 -15.75 -16.83 16.93
N ARG A 397 -14.47 -16.55 17.22
CA ARG A 397 -14.02 -15.32 17.88
C ARG A 397 -12.76 -14.74 17.24
N VAL A 398 -12.74 -13.41 17.17
CA VAL A 398 -11.65 -12.61 16.62
C VAL A 398 -11.31 -11.45 17.53
N CYS A 399 -10.08 -10.96 17.41
CA CYS A 399 -9.65 -9.74 18.06
C CYS A 399 -10.28 -8.53 17.36
N SER A 400 -11.02 -7.70 18.09
CA SER A 400 -11.54 -6.42 17.61
C SER A 400 -11.41 -5.39 18.71
N GLN A 401 -10.78 -4.25 18.42
CA GLN A 401 -10.47 -3.22 19.42
C GLN A 401 -9.78 -3.79 20.67
N ASN A 402 -8.85 -4.73 20.44
CA ASN A 402 -8.10 -5.45 21.49
C ASN A 402 -8.96 -6.30 22.44
N GLN A 403 -10.17 -6.67 22.03
CA GLN A 403 -11.05 -7.58 22.76
C GLN A 403 -11.32 -8.85 21.95
N CYS A 404 -11.46 -9.99 22.62
CA CYS A 404 -11.80 -11.26 21.99
C CYS A 404 -13.32 -11.43 21.90
N VAL A 405 -13.89 -10.96 20.81
CA VAL A 405 -15.35 -10.89 20.59
C VAL A 405 -15.81 -11.94 19.59
N THR A 406 -17.11 -12.24 19.57
CA THR A 406 -17.68 -13.15 18.57
C THR A 406 -17.66 -12.51 17.17
N LEU A 407 -17.66 -13.35 16.13
CA LEU A 407 -17.76 -12.89 14.74
C LEU A 407 -18.99 -11.98 14.51
N GLU A 408 -20.10 -12.27 15.18
CA GLU A 408 -21.32 -11.46 15.13
C GLU A 408 -21.09 -10.04 15.66
N VAL A 409 -20.43 -9.89 16.80
CA VAL A 409 -20.11 -8.58 17.38
C VAL A 409 -19.08 -7.83 16.52
N ALA A 410 -18.08 -8.54 15.99
CA ALA A 410 -17.02 -7.92 15.19
C ALA A 410 -17.50 -7.42 13.82
N TYR A 411 -18.28 -8.22 13.09
CA TYR A 411 -18.59 -7.99 11.68
C TYR A 411 -20.08 -7.79 11.39
N ARG A 412 -20.92 -7.77 12.43
CA ARG A 412 -22.38 -7.63 12.34
C ARG A 412 -23.04 -8.74 11.52
N ALA A 413 -22.59 -10.00 11.69
CA ALA A 413 -23.15 -11.24 11.13
C ALA A 413 -24.14 -11.06 9.95
N ILE A 414 -23.72 -10.40 8.88
CA ILE A 414 -24.55 -10.33 7.68
C ILE A 414 -24.34 -11.68 7.03
N ASN A 415 -25.31 -12.58 7.14
CA ASN A 415 -25.33 -13.83 6.40
C ASN A 415 -25.62 -13.55 4.91
N CYS A 416 -24.76 -12.72 4.31
CA CYS A 416 -24.83 -12.31 2.93
C CYS A 416 -24.60 -13.52 2.01
N SER A 417 -23.74 -14.46 2.42
CA SER A 417 -23.51 -15.70 1.68
C SER A 417 -24.78 -16.55 1.52
N ALA A 418 -25.75 -16.48 2.45
CA ALA A 418 -27.05 -17.14 2.27
C ALA A 418 -27.89 -16.55 1.12
N LYS A 419 -27.58 -15.32 0.67
CA LYS A 419 -28.23 -14.70 -0.49
C LYS A 419 -27.69 -15.21 -1.83
N CYS A 420 -26.50 -15.81 -1.86
CA CYS A 420 -25.80 -16.19 -3.10
C CYS A 420 -26.19 -17.59 -3.63
N ARG A 421 -27.32 -18.14 -3.16
CA ARG A 421 -27.98 -19.41 -3.57
C ARG A 421 -27.06 -20.61 -3.85
N GLY A 422 -25.86 -20.65 -3.27
CA GLY A 422 -24.89 -21.74 -3.43
C GLY A 422 -23.98 -21.65 -4.67
N HIS A 423 -24.09 -20.60 -5.47
CA HIS A 423 -23.31 -20.40 -6.70
C HIS A 423 -22.51 -19.10 -6.69
N GLY A 424 -22.14 -18.64 -5.50
CA GLY A 424 -21.32 -17.46 -5.32
C GLY A 424 -20.90 -17.26 -3.88
N VAL A 425 -19.94 -16.36 -3.70
CA VAL A 425 -19.44 -15.94 -2.39
C VAL A 425 -19.79 -14.48 -2.19
N CYS A 426 -20.23 -14.11 -0.99
CA CYS A 426 -20.46 -12.70 -0.71
C CYS A 426 -19.13 -11.96 -0.56
N ASN A 427 -19.00 -10.85 -1.27
CA ASN A 427 -17.84 -9.98 -1.21
C ASN A 427 -17.97 -8.91 -0.12
N HIS A 428 -16.89 -8.19 0.13
CA HIS A 428 -16.84 -7.10 1.12
C HIS A 428 -17.81 -5.93 0.88
N LYS A 429 -18.38 -5.81 -0.33
CA LYS A 429 -19.42 -4.83 -0.69
C LYS A 429 -20.84 -5.33 -0.37
N LEU A 430 -20.97 -6.54 0.21
CA LEU A 430 -22.24 -7.21 0.50
C LEU A 430 -23.02 -7.63 -0.76
N GLU A 431 -22.28 -7.92 -1.82
CA GLU A 431 -22.80 -8.38 -3.11
C GLU A 431 -22.32 -9.82 -3.38
N CYS A 432 -23.08 -10.59 -4.16
CA CYS A 432 -22.68 -11.94 -4.53
C CYS A 432 -21.73 -11.91 -5.72
N ALA A 433 -20.50 -12.36 -5.50
CA ALA A 433 -19.57 -12.71 -6.57
C ALA A 433 -19.93 -14.12 -7.07
N CYS A 434 -20.66 -14.17 -8.19
CA CYS A 434 -21.15 -15.41 -8.76
C CYS A 434 -20.05 -16.21 -9.46
N GLU A 435 -20.17 -17.54 -9.38
CA GLU A 435 -19.33 -18.45 -10.16
C GLU A 435 -19.58 -18.27 -11.67
N PRO A 436 -18.59 -18.55 -12.53
CA PRO A 436 -18.74 -18.44 -13.98
C PRO A 436 -19.99 -19.18 -14.50
N GLY A 437 -20.80 -18.47 -15.28
CA GLY A 437 -22.06 -18.98 -15.81
C GLY A 437 -23.27 -18.71 -14.93
N TRP A 438 -23.12 -18.09 -13.75
CA TRP A 438 -24.21 -17.64 -12.90
C TRP A 438 -24.32 -16.11 -12.88
N LEU A 439 -25.55 -15.61 -12.77
CA LEU A 439 -25.85 -14.19 -12.90
C LEU A 439 -26.12 -13.53 -11.54
N PRO A 440 -25.61 -12.31 -11.31
CA PRO A 440 -26.02 -11.49 -10.17
C PRO A 440 -27.51 -11.11 -10.26
N PRO A 441 -28.15 -10.68 -9.14
CA PRO A 441 -27.52 -10.34 -7.85
C PRO A 441 -27.45 -11.48 -6.82
N ASP A 442 -28.13 -12.60 -7.04
CA ASP A 442 -28.28 -13.70 -6.07
C ASP A 442 -27.66 -15.03 -6.53
N CYS A 443 -27.06 -15.05 -7.72
CA CYS A 443 -26.49 -16.24 -8.34
C CYS A 443 -27.50 -17.38 -8.52
N GLU A 444 -28.80 -17.06 -8.67
CA GLU A 444 -29.85 -18.07 -8.85
C GLU A 444 -30.02 -18.50 -10.32
N ARG A 445 -29.71 -17.61 -11.26
CA ARG A 445 -29.94 -17.84 -12.70
C ARG A 445 -28.65 -18.16 -13.42
N GLN A 446 -28.67 -19.21 -14.24
CA GLN A 446 -27.59 -19.47 -15.19
C GLN A 446 -27.68 -18.53 -16.39
N ALA A 447 -26.52 -18.06 -16.86
CA ALA A 447 -26.37 -17.43 -18.16
C ALA A 447 -26.68 -18.51 -19.22
N GLY A 448 -27.90 -18.47 -19.78
CA GLY A 448 -28.35 -19.48 -20.74
C GLY A 448 -27.38 -19.62 -21.91
N GLY A 449 -26.98 -20.87 -22.22
CA GLY A 449 -26.15 -21.19 -23.38
C GLY A 449 -26.90 -20.91 -24.67
N GLY A 450 -26.80 -19.68 -25.19
CA GLY A 450 -27.32 -19.32 -26.52
C GLY A 450 -28.04 -17.98 -26.65
N ILE A 451 -27.69 -16.92 -25.92
CA ILE A 451 -28.29 -15.59 -26.14
C ILE A 451 -27.27 -14.59 -26.70
N SER A 452 -27.66 -14.02 -27.85
CA SER A 452 -26.97 -13.01 -28.66
C SER A 452 -26.46 -11.78 -27.89
N ARG A 453 -25.32 -11.27 -28.37
CA ARG A 453 -24.38 -10.24 -27.90
C ARG A 453 -24.92 -8.83 -27.56
N SER A 454 -26.20 -8.62 -27.26
CA SER A 454 -26.74 -7.24 -27.17
C SER A 454 -27.78 -6.96 -26.08
N THR A 455 -28.00 -7.83 -25.09
CA THR A 455 -29.20 -7.68 -24.21
C THR A 455 -28.99 -7.83 -22.69
N LEU A 456 -27.77 -7.65 -22.18
CA LEU A 456 -27.50 -7.81 -20.74
C LEU A 456 -27.09 -6.55 -19.97
N TRP A 457 -27.32 -5.37 -20.55
CA TRP A 457 -27.10 -4.10 -19.84
C TRP A 457 -28.37 -3.26 -19.84
N TYR A 458 -29.24 -3.51 -18.86
CA TYR A 458 -30.05 -2.45 -18.26
C TYR A 458 -30.37 -2.83 -16.81
N LYS A 459 -29.83 -2.03 -15.89
CA LYS A 459 -30.06 -1.98 -14.43
C LYS A 459 -29.16 -2.86 -13.56
N LEU A 460 -27.92 -2.39 -13.38
CA LEU A 460 -27.39 -2.11 -12.04
C LEU A 460 -27.01 -0.62 -12.01
#